data_AF-A0A8I0K9R4-F1
#
_entry.id   AF-A0A8I0K9R4-F1
#
_cell.length_a   1.000
_cell.length_b   1.000
_cell.length_c   1.000
_cell.angle_alpha   90.00
_cell.angle_beta   90.00
_cell.angle_gamma   90.00
#
_symmetry.space_group_name_H-M   'P 1'
#
loop_
_entity.id
_entity.type
_entity.pdbx_description
1 polymer ?
#
loop_
_entity_poly.entity_id
_entity_poly.type
_entity_poly.pdbx_seq_one_letter_code
_entity_poly.pdbx_strand_id
1 'polypeptide(L)'
;EGLPQIARKEMQYQGHTLEEMDLDAILLRHPQIVLVDELAHRNVPNSRHERRWQDVNELLDAGIDVFTTINIQHLESLNDVVYQITGIRVNETVPDRVFDRIRDIRLIDLPVSELIERLHQGKVYVPEQANLALQG
;
A
#
# COMPACT_ATOMS: atom_id res chain seq x y z
N GLU A 1 -2.25 11.34 -22.42
CA GLU A 1 -2.97 12.05 -21.35
C GLU A 1 -3.27 11.05 -20.24
N GLY A 2 -2.95 11.38 -18.99
CA GLY A 2 -3.13 10.50 -17.84
C GLY A 2 -4.09 11.12 -16.83
N LEU A 3 -4.36 10.40 -15.75
CA LEU A 3 -5.11 10.95 -14.62
C LEU A 3 -4.35 12.15 -14.02
N PRO A 4 -5.05 13.19 -13.56
CA PRO A 4 -4.42 14.29 -12.82
C PRO A 4 -3.64 13.75 -11.62
N GLN A 5 -2.40 14.19 -11.46
CA GLN A 5 -1.55 13.77 -10.35
C GLN A 5 -1.42 14.89 -9.33
N ILE A 6 -1.40 14.52 -8.06
CA ILE A 6 -0.99 15.39 -6.96
C ILE A 6 0.49 15.14 -6.74
N ALA A 7 1.28 16.23 -6.69
CA ALA A 7 2.71 16.13 -6.43
C ALA A 7 2.93 15.45 -5.07
N ARG A 8 3.90 14.54 -5.01
CA ARG A 8 4.26 13.88 -3.76
C ARG A 8 4.92 14.88 -2.82
N LYS A 9 4.75 14.64 -1.52
CA LYS A 9 5.40 15.41 -0.47
C LYS A 9 6.80 14.86 -0.24
N GLU A 10 7.81 15.70 -0.41
CA GLU A 10 9.18 15.35 -0.05
C GLU A 10 9.37 15.46 1.47
N MET A 11 9.99 14.45 2.06
CA MET A 11 10.24 14.36 3.50
C MET A 11 11.69 13.97 3.76
N GLN A 12 12.38 14.72 4.63
CA GLN A 12 13.73 14.39 5.05
C GLN A 12 13.72 13.44 6.25
N TYR A 13 14.37 12.28 6.11
CA TYR A 13 14.50 11.31 7.19
C TYR A 13 15.89 10.64 7.15
N GLN A 14 16.62 10.69 8.27
CA GLN A 14 17.96 10.10 8.43
C GLN A 14 18.96 10.46 7.31
N GLY A 15 18.90 11.69 6.78
CA GLY A 15 19.78 12.15 5.70
C GLY A 15 19.35 11.72 4.29
N HIS A 16 18.21 11.05 4.16
CA HIS A 16 17.59 10.71 2.87
C HIS A 16 16.34 11.56 2.62
N THR A 17 16.11 11.90 1.35
CA THR A 17 14.82 12.45 0.90
C THR A 17 13.94 11.28 0.48
N LEU A 18 12.80 11.16 1.14
CA LEU A 18 11.75 10.19 0.83
C LEU A 18 10.54 10.94 0.27
N GLU A 19 9.74 10.25 -0.53
CA GLU A 19 8.48 10.78 -1.05
C GLU A 19 7.30 10.10 -0.35
N GLU A 20 6.26 10.86 -0.06
CA GLU A 20 5.02 10.34 0.52
C GLU A 20 3.79 10.97 -0.17
N MET A 21 2.64 10.31 -0.03
CA MET A 21 1.36 10.89 -0.46
C MET A 21 1.10 12.23 0.26
N ASP A 22 0.77 13.28 -0.49
CA ASP A 22 0.40 14.57 0.10
C ASP A 22 -1.09 14.58 0.50
N LEU A 23 -1.37 14.05 1.71
CA LEU A 23 -2.72 13.99 2.26
C LEU A 23 -3.39 15.37 2.35
N ASP A 24 -2.64 16.39 2.78
CA ASP A 24 -3.18 17.74 2.97
C ASP A 24 -3.59 18.35 1.62
N ALA A 25 -2.79 18.14 0.58
CA ALA A 25 -3.13 18.57 -0.78
C ALA A 25 -4.36 17.85 -1.34
N ILE A 26 -4.52 16.54 -1.07
CA ILE A 26 -5.71 15.78 -1.47
C ILE A 26 -6.96 16.33 -0.78
N LEU A 27 -6.90 16.52 0.54
CA LEU A 27 -8.01 17.05 1.33
C LEU A 27 -8.42 18.45 0.87
N LEU A 28 -7.44 19.32 0.60
CA LEU A 28 -7.68 20.66 0.09
C LEU A 28 -8.32 20.65 -1.31
N ARG A 29 -7.84 19.75 -2.20
CA ARG A 29 -8.39 19.61 -3.55
C ARG A 29 -9.81 19.03 -3.54
N HIS A 30 -10.13 18.19 -2.56
CA HIS A 30 -11.41 17.53 -2.37
C HIS A 30 -11.92 16.83 -3.65
N PRO A 31 -11.17 15.86 -4.22
CA PRO A 31 -11.64 15.12 -5.39
C PRO A 31 -12.81 14.21 -5.02
N GLN A 32 -13.65 13.83 -6.01
CA GLN A 32 -14.68 12.83 -5.78
C GLN A 32 -14.08 11.44 -5.48
N ILE A 33 -12.98 11.11 -6.16
CA ILE A 33 -12.26 9.84 -5.99
C ILE A 33 -10.74 10.07 -6.06
N VAL A 34 -9.99 9.34 -5.24
CA VAL A 34 -8.53 9.31 -5.28
C VAL A 34 -8.00 7.87 -5.34
N LEU A 35 -6.92 7.67 -6.10
CA LEU A 35 -6.23 6.39 -6.19
C LEU A 35 -5.05 6.41 -5.22
N VAL A 36 -5.02 5.48 -4.27
CA VAL A 36 -3.99 5.37 -3.23
C VAL A 36 -3.43 3.95 -3.27
N ASP A 37 -2.17 3.79 -3.65
CA ASP A 37 -1.57 2.45 -3.73
C ASP A 37 -1.08 1.98 -2.34
N GLU A 38 -0.96 0.66 -2.17
CA GLU A 38 -0.36 0.01 -1.00
C GLU A 38 -0.98 0.43 0.35
N LEU A 39 -2.20 -0.06 0.63
CA LEU A 39 -2.93 0.26 1.87
C LEU A 39 -2.15 -0.04 3.16
N ALA A 40 -1.26 -1.04 3.12
CA ALA A 40 -0.48 -1.52 4.26
C ALA A 40 0.77 -0.67 4.57
N HIS A 41 1.14 0.23 3.67
CA HIS A 41 2.38 0.99 3.76
C HIS A 41 2.55 1.71 5.11
N ARG A 42 3.76 1.63 5.65
CA ARG A 42 4.19 2.47 6.78
C ARG A 42 4.65 3.83 6.25
N ASN A 43 3.93 4.87 6.63
CA ASN A 43 4.28 6.22 6.23
C ASN A 43 5.67 6.62 6.74
N VAL A 44 6.32 7.54 6.02
CA VAL A 44 7.59 8.13 6.44
C VAL A 44 7.49 8.66 7.88
N PRO A 45 8.48 8.44 8.76
CA PRO A 45 8.45 8.97 10.12
C PRO A 45 8.26 10.50 10.15
N ASN A 46 7.51 10.97 11.15
CA ASN A 46 7.00 12.34 11.28
C ASN A 46 5.87 12.73 10.30
N SER A 47 5.35 11.78 9.53
CA SER A 47 4.05 11.94 8.88
C SER A 47 2.93 12.11 9.90
N ARG A 48 1.82 12.73 9.47
CA ARG A 48 0.63 12.96 10.29
C ARG A 48 0.09 11.66 10.89
N HIS A 49 0.11 10.59 10.10
CA HIS A 49 -0.24 9.25 10.54
C HIS A 49 0.90 8.27 10.29
N GLU A 50 0.97 7.22 11.10
CA GLU A 50 1.98 6.16 10.98
C GLU A 50 1.74 5.23 9.79
N ARG A 51 0.47 5.03 9.39
CA ARG A 51 0.06 4.05 8.40
C ARG A 51 -0.84 4.66 7.34
N ARG A 52 -0.69 4.22 6.08
CA ARG A 52 -1.49 4.75 4.98
C ARG A 52 -2.99 4.47 5.12
N TRP A 53 -3.38 3.35 5.71
CA TRP A 53 -4.79 3.09 6.01
C TRP A 53 -5.43 4.15 6.94
N GLN A 54 -4.63 4.87 7.75
CA GLN A 54 -5.12 6.00 8.55
C GLN A 54 -5.36 7.24 7.69
N ASP A 55 -4.47 7.52 6.72
CA ASP A 55 -4.70 8.58 5.73
C ASP A 55 -5.96 8.31 4.91
N VAL A 56 -6.12 7.06 4.45
CA VAL A 56 -7.33 6.61 3.74
C VAL A 56 -8.57 6.80 4.60
N ASN A 57 -8.51 6.50 5.89
CA ASN A 57 -9.64 6.76 6.79
C ASN A 57 -9.97 8.25 6.88
N GLU A 58 -8.97 9.15 6.98
CA GLU A 58 -9.22 10.59 6.99
C GLU A 58 -9.85 11.07 5.67
N LEU A 59 -9.39 10.55 4.53
CA LEU A 59 -9.98 10.85 3.22
C LEU A 59 -11.45 10.43 3.15
N LEU A 60 -11.75 9.20 3.60
CA LEU A 60 -13.13 8.69 3.65
C LEU A 60 -13.99 9.51 4.62
N ASP A 61 -13.44 9.97 5.75
CA ASP A 61 -14.15 10.83 6.72
C ASP A 61 -14.44 12.22 6.15
N ALA A 62 -13.61 12.71 5.22
CA ALA A 62 -13.85 13.92 4.45
C ALA A 62 -14.85 13.75 3.28
N GLY A 63 -15.38 12.53 3.08
CA GLY A 63 -16.32 12.21 2.02
C GLY A 63 -15.68 12.01 0.64
N ILE A 64 -14.38 11.70 0.59
CA ILE A 64 -13.64 11.40 -0.64
C ILE A 64 -13.61 9.88 -0.84
N ASP A 65 -14.05 9.38 -1.99
CA ASP A 65 -13.97 7.96 -2.30
C ASP A 65 -12.50 7.56 -2.56
N VAL A 66 -12.11 6.36 -2.11
CA VAL A 66 -10.73 5.87 -2.26
C VAL A 66 -10.72 4.52 -2.98
N PHE A 67 -9.91 4.41 -4.03
CA PHE A 67 -9.51 3.13 -4.60
C PHE A 67 -8.10 2.80 -4.13
N THR A 68 -7.91 1.59 -3.63
CA THR A 68 -6.62 1.15 -3.09
C THR A 68 -6.30 -0.28 -3.44
N THR A 69 -5.04 -0.65 -3.34
CA THR A 69 -4.56 -2.03 -3.46
C THR A 69 -4.05 -2.53 -2.11
N ILE A 70 -4.07 -3.86 -1.92
CA ILE A 70 -3.47 -4.53 -0.78
C ILE A 70 -3.14 -5.98 -1.17
N ASN A 71 -1.96 -6.47 -0.77
CA ASN A 71 -1.68 -7.91 -0.80
C ASN A 71 -2.25 -8.56 0.46
N ILE A 72 -2.93 -9.71 0.30
CA ILE A 72 -3.66 -10.38 1.39
C ILE A 72 -2.79 -10.70 2.62
N GLN A 73 -1.48 -10.87 2.43
CA GLN A 73 -0.51 -11.13 3.50
C GLN A 73 -0.43 -10.02 4.57
N HIS A 74 -0.89 -8.81 4.24
CA HIS A 74 -0.87 -7.67 5.15
C HIS A 74 -2.12 -7.59 6.03
N LEU A 75 -3.12 -8.46 5.86
CA LEU A 75 -4.26 -8.49 6.75
C LEU A 75 -3.84 -9.01 8.13
N GLU A 76 -4.17 -8.28 9.20
CA GLU A 76 -3.71 -8.58 10.56
C GLU A 76 -4.12 -9.99 11.01
N SER A 77 -5.36 -10.40 10.77
CA SER A 77 -5.85 -11.75 11.08
C SER A 77 -5.10 -12.90 10.38
N LEU A 78 -4.43 -12.63 9.26
CA LEU A 78 -3.70 -13.64 8.48
C LEU A 78 -2.22 -13.73 8.81
N ASN A 79 -1.71 -12.85 9.69
CA ASN A 79 -0.27 -12.74 9.96
C ASN A 79 0.35 -14.05 10.44
N ASP A 80 -0.32 -14.75 11.36
CA ASP A 80 0.18 -16.01 11.93
C ASP A 80 0.12 -17.16 10.89
N VAL A 81 -0.92 -17.18 10.05
CA VAL A 81 -1.05 -18.18 8.95
C VAL A 81 0.05 -17.97 7.92
N VAL A 82 0.30 -16.72 7.52
CA VAL A 82 1.40 -16.37 6.61
C VAL A 82 2.74 -16.82 7.22
N TYR A 83 2.99 -16.50 8.49
CA TYR A 83 4.23 -16.90 9.16
C TYR A 83 4.41 -18.42 9.23
N GLN A 84 3.35 -19.18 9.47
CA GLN A 84 3.42 -20.66 9.48
C GLN A 84 3.77 -21.25 8.10
N ILE A 85 3.36 -20.59 7.02
CA ILE A 85 3.59 -21.06 5.65
C ILE A 85 4.97 -20.64 5.14
N THR A 86 5.35 -19.37 5.36
CA THR A 86 6.55 -18.77 4.75
C THR A 86 7.73 -18.64 5.71
N GLY A 87 7.51 -18.72 7.03
CA GLY A 87 8.51 -18.39 8.05
C GLY A 87 8.80 -16.89 8.16
N ILE A 88 8.11 -16.02 7.41
CA ILE A 88 8.35 -14.57 7.38
C ILE A 88 7.25 -13.84 8.16
N ARG A 89 7.65 -12.97 9.10
CA ARG A 89 6.73 -12.09 9.83
C ARG A 89 6.46 -10.84 9.02
N VAL A 90 5.19 -10.54 8.73
CA VAL A 90 4.79 -9.31 8.05
C VAL A 90 4.61 -8.20 9.10
N ASN A 91 5.43 -7.15 9.04
CA ASN A 91 5.40 -6.02 10.01
C ASN A 91 4.46 -4.89 9.58
N GLU A 92 4.11 -4.84 8.30
CA GLU A 92 3.19 -3.87 7.73
C GLU A 92 1.82 -4.51 7.63
N THR A 93 0.96 -4.23 8.60
CA THR A 93 -0.35 -4.84 8.71
C THR A 93 -1.46 -3.80 8.65
N VAL A 94 -2.61 -4.24 8.14
CA VAL A 94 -3.87 -3.50 8.13
C VAL A 94 -4.85 -4.23 9.06
N PRO A 95 -5.39 -3.56 10.08
CA PRO A 95 -6.41 -4.14 10.94
C PRO A 95 -7.65 -4.54 10.15
N ASP A 96 -8.23 -5.71 10.44
CA ASP A 96 -9.41 -6.22 9.75
C ASP A 96 -10.58 -5.23 9.75
N ARG A 97 -10.76 -4.45 10.83
CA ARG A 97 -11.79 -3.40 10.95
C ARG A 97 -11.73 -2.31 9.87
N VAL A 98 -10.60 -2.14 9.18
CA VAL A 98 -10.51 -1.21 8.04
C VAL A 98 -11.40 -1.71 6.90
N PHE A 99 -11.59 -3.03 6.77
CA PHE A 99 -12.41 -3.65 5.75
C PHE A 99 -13.91 -3.45 5.98
N ASP A 100 -14.33 -3.11 7.20
CA ASP A 100 -15.73 -2.80 7.52
C ASP A 100 -16.26 -1.58 6.74
N ARG A 101 -15.35 -0.72 6.25
CA ARG A 101 -15.67 0.47 5.45
C ARG A 101 -15.68 0.19 3.94
N ILE A 102 -15.30 -1.01 3.51
CA ILE A 102 -15.17 -1.34 2.09
C ILE A 102 -16.55 -1.46 1.46
N ARG A 103 -16.76 -0.69 0.37
CA ARG A 103 -17.95 -0.80 -0.46
C ARG A 103 -17.87 -1.95 -1.47
N ASP A 104 -16.71 -2.13 -2.11
CA ASP A 104 -16.47 -3.16 -3.12
C ASP A 104 -15.03 -3.67 -3.00
N ILE A 105 -14.82 -4.97 -3.19
CA ILE A 105 -13.52 -5.62 -3.19
C ILE A 105 -13.38 -6.46 -4.46
N ARG A 106 -12.25 -6.28 -5.16
CA ARG A 106 -11.91 -7.05 -6.35
C ARG A 106 -10.69 -7.89 -6.06
N LEU A 107 -10.87 -9.21 -6.08
CA LEU A 107 -9.76 -10.14 -6.03
C LEU A 107 -9.08 -10.16 -7.40
N ILE A 108 -7.79 -9.82 -7.42
CA ILE A 108 -6.94 -9.96 -8.60
C ILE A 108 -6.13 -11.24 -8.39
N ASP A 109 -6.30 -12.22 -9.28
CA ASP A 109 -5.63 -13.52 -9.20
C ASP A 109 -4.64 -13.70 -10.36
N LEU A 110 -3.57 -14.45 -10.08
CA LEU A 110 -2.52 -14.79 -11.03
C LEU A 110 -1.94 -16.16 -10.67
N PRO A 111 -1.86 -17.12 -11.61
CA PRO A 111 -1.22 -18.41 -11.36
C PRO A 111 0.22 -18.25 -10.86
N VAL A 112 0.62 -19.04 -9.86
CA VAL A 112 1.96 -18.99 -9.26
C VAL A 112 3.07 -19.13 -10.32
N SER A 113 2.90 -20.03 -11.28
CA SER A 113 3.87 -20.23 -12.37
C SER A 113 4.04 -18.96 -13.22
N GLU A 114 2.95 -18.23 -13.47
CA GLU A 114 2.99 -16.98 -14.23
C GLU A 114 3.64 -15.86 -13.41
N LEU A 115 3.36 -15.77 -12.11
CA LEU A 115 4.03 -14.81 -11.23
C LEU A 115 5.55 -15.02 -11.20
N ILE A 116 6.00 -16.27 -11.08
CA ILE A 116 7.43 -16.65 -11.13
C ILE A 116 8.04 -16.27 -12.48
N GLU A 117 7.35 -16.54 -13.59
CA GLU A 117 7.83 -16.15 -14.92
C GLU A 117 7.97 -14.63 -15.04
N ARG A 118 6.97 -13.87 -14.58
CA ARG A 118 7.02 -12.40 -14.59
C ARG A 118 8.14 -11.85 -13.71
N LEU A 119 8.43 -12.50 -12.57
CA LEU A 119 9.56 -12.17 -11.71
C LEU A 119 10.89 -12.38 -12.45
N HIS A 120 11.10 -13.52 -13.09
CA HIS A 120 12.29 -13.81 -13.89
C HIS A 120 12.45 -12.84 -15.07
N GLN A 121 11.34 -12.36 -15.63
CA GLN A 121 11.33 -11.36 -16.70
C GLN A 121 11.54 -9.92 -16.19
N GLY A 122 11.70 -9.70 -14.88
CA GLY A 122 11.88 -8.37 -14.29
C GLY A 122 10.64 -7.48 -14.34
N LYS A 123 9.44 -8.06 -14.48
CA LYS A 123 8.16 -7.35 -14.66
C LYS A 123 7.41 -7.07 -13.34
N VAL A 124 7.96 -7.49 -12.21
CA VAL A 124 7.26 -7.49 -10.90
C VAL A 124 7.98 -6.64 -9.84
N TYR A 125 9.28 -6.38 -9.97
CA TYR A 125 10.05 -5.59 -9.00
C TYR A 125 11.04 -4.62 -9.63
N VAL A 126 11.28 -3.52 -8.90
CA VAL A 126 12.46 -2.66 -9.07
C VAL A 126 13.69 -3.48 -8.61
N PRO A 127 14.82 -3.48 -9.33
CA PRO A 127 15.88 -4.50 -9.25
C PRO A 127 16.47 -4.80 -7.86
N GLU A 128 16.40 -3.87 -6.91
CA GLU A 128 17.00 -4.03 -5.58
C GLU A 128 16.25 -5.01 -4.65
N GLN A 129 14.95 -5.29 -4.90
CA GLN A 129 14.14 -6.20 -4.06
C GLN A 129 13.96 -7.61 -4.65
N ALA A 130 14.31 -7.82 -5.92
CA ALA A 130 14.06 -9.09 -6.61
C ALA A 130 14.83 -10.29 -6.02
N ASN A 131 16.04 -10.08 -5.50
CA ASN A 131 16.85 -11.15 -4.91
C ASN A 131 16.33 -11.63 -3.54
N LEU A 132 15.65 -10.76 -2.79
CA LEU A 132 15.03 -11.10 -1.50
C LEU A 132 13.69 -11.84 -1.70
N ALA A 133 12.93 -11.48 -2.73
CA ALA A 133 11.63 -12.09 -3.01
C ALA A 133 11.69 -13.55 -3.53
N LEU A 134 12.84 -13.98 -4.10
CA LEU A 134 13.04 -15.34 -4.62
C LEU A 134 13.67 -16.32 -3.61
N GLN A 135 14.12 -15.83 -2.45
CA GLN A 135 14.79 -16.64 -1.41
C GLN A 135 13.93 -16.87 -0.16
N GLY A 136 12.68 -16.40 -0.16
CA GLY A 136 11.69 -16.59 0.90
C GLY A 136 10.58 -17.54 0.50
#